data_AF-A0AAD3P0N1-F1
#
_entry.id   AF-A0AAD3P0N1-F1
#
_cell.length_a   1.000
_cell.length_b   1.000
_cell.length_c   1.000
_cell.angle_alpha   90.00
_cell.angle_beta   90.00
_cell.angle_gamma   90.00
#
_symmetry.space_group_name_H-M   'P 1'
#
loop_
_entity.id
_entity.type
_entity.pdbx_description
1 polymer ?
#
loop_
_entity_poly.entity_id
_entity_poly.type
_entity_poly.pdbx_seq_one_letter_code
_entity_poly.pdbx_strand_id
1 'polypeptide(L)'
;MTSSPRERLILPFMAPFYHKVAQPIGWLLFRIIIGGLLMVEGWPKILDPMGQIGFLENVAGIPAGWFFSPLLAVMQFVGGFMIAVGLLTRPAALANAVMLAMTLRFHCPSSEHLAQIGA
;
A
#
# COMPACT_ATOMS: atom_id res chain seq x y z
N MET A 1 -31.87 -10.35 -22.24
CA MET A 1 -31.79 -9.03 -21.58
C MET A 1 -30.71 -9.13 -20.52
N THR A 2 -29.52 -8.63 -20.79
CA THR A 2 -28.36 -8.72 -19.90
C THR A 2 -28.58 -7.79 -18.71
N SER A 3 -28.91 -8.38 -17.56
CA SER A 3 -29.03 -7.68 -16.28
C SER A 3 -27.65 -7.14 -15.87
N SER A 4 -27.34 -5.93 -16.31
CA SER A 4 -26.35 -5.07 -15.65
C SER A 4 -26.64 -5.08 -14.15
N PRO A 5 -25.66 -5.35 -13.26
CA PRO A 5 -25.84 -5.33 -11.82
C PRO A 5 -26.19 -3.91 -11.35
N ARG A 6 -27.46 -3.54 -11.54
CA ARG A 6 -28.05 -2.32 -10.99
C ARG A 6 -28.03 -2.54 -9.48
N GLU A 7 -27.02 -1.94 -8.86
CA GLU A 7 -26.73 -1.92 -7.44
C GLU A 7 -27.95 -2.25 -6.57
N ARG A 8 -27.78 -3.17 -5.62
CA ARG A 8 -28.53 -3.17 -4.37
C ARG A 8 -28.21 -1.89 -3.58
N LEU A 9 -28.58 -0.72 -4.11
CA LEU A 9 -28.59 0.51 -3.36
C LEU A 9 -29.64 0.34 -2.28
N ILE A 10 -29.21 0.42 -1.01
CA ILE A 10 -30.10 0.35 0.16
C ILE A 10 -31.19 1.45 0.05
N LEU A 11 -30.89 2.57 -0.63
CA LEU A 11 -31.82 3.67 -0.90
C LEU A 11 -31.81 4.06 -2.41
N PRO A 12 -32.68 3.47 -3.25
CA PRO A 12 -32.64 3.61 -4.71
C PRO A 12 -32.97 5.03 -5.23
N PHE A 13 -33.62 5.87 -4.42
CA PHE A 13 -33.91 7.27 -4.76
C PHE A 13 -32.63 8.14 -4.81
N MET A 14 -31.57 7.76 -4.08
CA MET A 14 -30.30 8.51 -4.05
C MET A 14 -29.30 8.05 -5.12
N ALA A 15 -29.66 7.06 -5.94
CA ALA A 15 -28.80 6.50 -7.00
C ALA A 15 -28.16 7.58 -7.92
N PRO A 16 -28.88 8.61 -8.40
CA PRO A 16 -28.29 9.61 -9.30
C PRO A 16 -27.20 10.46 -8.61
N PHE A 17 -27.37 10.75 -7.32
CA PHE A 17 -26.42 11.51 -6.52
C PHE A 17 -25.19 10.67 -6.17
N TYR A 18 -25.41 9.41 -5.82
CA TYR A 18 -24.33 8.47 -5.49
C TYR A 18 -23.37 8.27 -6.68
N HIS A 19 -23.91 8.02 -7.87
CA HIS A 19 -23.08 7.79 -9.05
C HIS A 19 -22.38 9.04 -9.59
N LYS A 20 -23.02 10.21 -9.51
CA LYS A 20 -22.47 11.45 -10.07
C LYS A 20 -21.51 12.19 -9.15
N VAL A 21 -21.71 12.11 -7.84
CA VAL A 21 -21.00 12.94 -6.86
C VAL A 21 -20.24 12.08 -5.88
N ALA A 22 -20.92 11.18 -5.17
CA ALA A 22 -20.29 10.40 -4.10
C ALA A 22 -19.23 9.43 -4.62
N GLN A 23 -19.48 8.76 -5.74
CA GLN A 23 -18.56 7.80 -6.33
C GLN A 23 -17.25 8.46 -6.84
N PRO A 24 -17.26 9.50 -7.68
CA PRO A 24 -16.01 10.12 -8.15
C PRO A 24 -15.25 10.83 -7.04
N ILE A 25 -15.94 11.53 -6.12
CA ILE A 25 -15.30 12.20 -4.98
C ILE A 25 -14.74 11.16 -3.99
N GLY A 26 -15.48 10.08 -3.72
CA GLY A 26 -15.03 8.99 -2.87
C GLY A 26 -13.74 8.36 -3.39
N TRP A 27 -13.67 8.07 -4.68
CA TRP A 27 -12.44 7.55 -5.31
C TRP A 27 -11.28 8.54 -5.26
N LEU A 28 -11.54 9.83 -5.47
CA LEU A 28 -10.51 10.88 -5.38
C LEU A 28 -9.96 11.01 -3.95
N LEU A 29 -10.84 11.11 -2.96
CA LEU A 29 -10.46 11.23 -1.55
C LEU A 29 -9.72 9.99 -1.07
N PHE A 30 -10.23 8.80 -1.38
CA PHE A 30 -9.58 7.54 -1.02
C PHE A 30 -8.15 7.47 -1.57
N ARG A 31 -7.97 7.92 -2.81
CA ARG A 31 -6.68 7.98 -3.48
C ARG A 31 -5.69 8.94 -2.80
N ILE A 32 -6.14 10.15 -2.47
CA ILE A 32 -5.32 11.15 -1.77
C ILE A 32 -4.96 10.66 -0.37
N ILE A 33 -5.92 10.09 0.36
CA ILE A 33 -5.71 9.59 1.72
C ILE A 33 -4.69 8.44 1.71
N ILE A 34 -4.89 7.43 0.86
CA ILE A 34 -3.95 6.29 0.79
C ILE A 34 -2.58 6.73 0.30
N GLY A 35 -2.51 7.51 -0.78
CA GLY A 35 -1.24 8.01 -1.30
C GLY A 35 -0.50 8.86 -0.28
N GLY A 36 -1.23 9.72 0.44
CA GLY A 36 -0.70 10.55 1.52
C GLY A 36 -0.19 9.74 2.70
N LEU A 37 -0.93 8.72 3.14
CA LEU A 37 -0.48 7.80 4.20
C LEU A 37 0.81 7.09 3.79
N LEU A 38 0.90 6.58 2.55
CA LEU A 38 2.13 5.97 2.04
C LEU A 38 3.31 6.95 2.00
N MET A 39 3.07 8.23 1.74
CA MET A 39 4.10 9.26 1.80
C MET A 39 4.53 9.56 3.24
N VAL A 40 3.59 9.65 4.18
CA VAL A 40 3.90 9.87 5.60
C VAL A 40 4.74 8.73 6.17
N GLU A 41 4.37 7.48 5.86
CA GLU A 41 5.13 6.28 6.25
C GLU A 41 6.47 6.16 5.50
N GLY A 42 6.55 6.69 4.27
CA GLY A 42 7.78 6.73 3.47
C GLY A 42 8.75 7.82 3.88
N TRP A 43 8.27 8.90 4.50
CA TRP A 43 9.10 10.04 4.94
C TRP A 43 10.29 9.65 5.81
N PRO A 44 10.14 8.87 6.90
CA PRO A 44 11.29 8.45 7.71
C PRO A 44 12.28 7.58 6.92
N LYS A 45 11.82 6.81 5.93
CA LYS A 45 12.70 5.99 5.07
C LYS A 45 13.53 6.84 4.10
N ILE A 46 13.05 8.02 3.72
CA ILE A 46 13.81 8.98 2.90
C ILE A 46 14.86 9.69 3.76
N LEU A 47 14.55 9.97 5.03
CA LEU A 47 15.48 10.63 5.96
C LEU A 47 16.64 9.72 6.38
N ASP A 48 16.39 8.42 6.55
CA ASP A 48 17.43 7.42 6.79
C ASP A 48 17.28 6.23 5.83
N PRO A 49 17.75 6.38 4.58
CA PRO A 49 17.62 5.34 3.56
C PRO A 49 18.54 4.13 3.81
N MET A 50 19.45 4.19 4.79
CA MET A 50 20.36 3.11 5.14
C MET A 50 19.98 2.42 6.46
N GLY A 51 19.07 3.01 7.24
CA GLY A 51 18.57 2.45 8.50
C GLY A 51 17.88 1.09 8.36
N GLN A 52 17.41 0.73 7.15
CA GLN A 52 16.80 -0.57 6.88
C GLN A 52 17.79 -1.65 6.39
N ILE A 53 19.07 -1.34 6.13
CA ILE A 53 20.07 -2.34 5.68
C ILE A 53 20.13 -3.51 6.67
N GLY A 54 20.28 -3.20 7.96
CA GLY A 54 20.39 -4.22 9.01
C GLY A 54 19.15 -5.12 9.08
N PHE A 55 17.95 -4.56 8.84
CA PHE A 55 16.73 -5.35 8.75
C PHE A 55 16.69 -6.22 7.50
N LEU A 56 17.04 -5.68 6.33
CA LEU A 56 17.03 -6.44 5.08
C LEU A 56 18.02 -7.61 5.09
N GLU A 57 19.22 -7.41 5.62
CA GLU A 57 20.28 -8.41 5.61
C GLU A 57 20.09 -9.45 6.72
N ASN A 58 19.75 -9.03 7.94
CA ASN A 58 19.66 -9.93 9.09
C ASN A 58 18.28 -10.55 9.29
N VAL A 59 17.20 -9.86 8.90
CA VAL A 59 15.82 -10.32 9.13
C VAL A 59 15.17 -10.83 7.84
N ALA A 60 15.31 -10.09 6.75
CA ALA A 60 14.71 -10.48 5.47
C ALA A 60 15.57 -11.45 4.64
N GLY A 61 16.84 -11.66 5.02
CA GLY A 61 17.77 -12.54 4.31
C GLY A 61 18.05 -12.09 2.87
N ILE A 62 17.90 -10.80 2.56
CA ILE A 62 18.11 -10.25 1.21
C ILE A 62 19.59 -9.86 1.06
N PRO A 63 20.38 -10.55 0.22
CA PRO A 63 21.79 -10.24 0.01
C PRO A 63 21.92 -9.00 -0.88
N ALA A 64 21.84 -7.81 -0.27
CA ALA A 64 22.20 -6.46 -0.78
C ALA A 64 21.31 -5.39 -0.11
N GLY A 65 21.31 -5.33 1.23
CA GLY A 65 20.48 -4.36 1.96
C GLY A 65 20.77 -2.93 1.54
N TRP A 66 22.03 -2.61 1.23
CA TRP A 66 22.47 -1.29 0.77
C TRP A 66 21.79 -0.79 -0.51
N PHE A 67 21.38 -1.69 -1.41
CA PHE A 67 20.69 -1.33 -2.66
C PHE A 67 19.18 -1.31 -2.48
N PHE A 68 18.64 -2.33 -1.81
CA PHE A 68 17.20 -2.47 -1.65
C PHE A 68 16.62 -1.50 -0.61
N SER A 69 17.37 -1.12 0.42
CA SER A 69 16.95 -0.17 1.46
C SER A 69 16.55 1.21 0.89
N PRO A 70 17.42 1.93 0.15
CA PRO A 70 17.04 3.18 -0.51
C PRO A 70 15.98 2.98 -1.60
N LEU A 71 16.02 1.85 -2.32
CA LEU A 71 15.03 1.57 -3.37
C LEU A 71 13.61 1.44 -2.80
N LEU A 72 13.46 0.75 -1.67
CA LEU A 72 12.17 0.61 -0.97
C LEU A 72 11.69 1.95 -0.41
N ALA A 73 12.60 2.77 0.13
CA ALA A 73 12.28 4.14 0.58
C ALA A 73 11.71 4.99 -0.56
N VAL A 74 12.40 5.02 -1.70
CA VAL A 74 11.98 5.74 -2.90
C VAL A 74 10.67 5.18 -3.44
N MET A 75 10.55 3.86 -3.56
CA MET A 75 9.33 3.21 -4.05
C MET A 75 8.12 3.54 -3.18
N GLN A 76 8.28 3.51 -1.84
CA GLN A 76 7.21 3.84 -0.89
C GLN A 76 6.73 5.28 -1.03
N PHE A 77 7.67 6.22 -0.99
CA PHE A 77 7.36 7.64 -0.99
C PHE A 77 6.92 8.14 -2.37
N VAL A 78 7.70 7.86 -3.42
CA VAL A 78 7.40 8.28 -4.79
C VAL A 78 6.17 7.54 -5.32
N GLY A 79 6.03 6.26 -5.00
CA GLY A 79 4.82 5.50 -5.36
C GLY A 79 3.58 6.01 -4.65
N GLY A 80 3.68 6.39 -3.36
CA GLY A 80 2.61 7.07 -2.62
C GLY A 80 2.21 8.40 -3.25
N PHE A 81 3.19 9.21 -3.66
CA PHE A 81 2.97 10.47 -4.38
C PHE A 81 2.28 10.27 -5.73
N MET A 82 2.74 9.31 -6.54
CA MET A 82 2.10 8.96 -7.82
C MET A 82 0.64 8.52 -7.63
N ILE A 83 0.40 7.73 -6.56
CA ILE A 83 -0.96 7.35 -6.16
C ILE A 83 -1.74 8.58 -5.77
N ALA A 84 -1.25 9.49 -4.91
CA ALA A 84 -2.00 10.68 -4.51
C ALA A 84 -2.37 11.58 -5.71
N VAL A 85 -1.45 11.78 -6.65
CA VAL A 85 -1.60 12.79 -7.72
C VAL A 85 -2.58 12.37 -8.82
N GLY A 86 -2.55 11.13 -9.29
CA GLY A 86 -3.20 10.90 -10.59
C GLY A 86 -2.50 9.93 -11.52
N LEU A 87 -1.19 9.79 -11.34
CA LEU A 87 -0.31 9.27 -12.36
C LEU A 87 0.08 7.82 -12.10
N LEU A 88 0.01 6.96 -13.12
CA LEU A 88 0.50 5.58 -13.08
C LEU A 88 0.04 4.79 -11.82
N THR A 89 -1.20 4.99 -11.36
CA THR A 89 -1.73 4.35 -10.13
C THR A 89 -1.62 2.84 -10.14
N ARG A 90 -1.83 2.22 -11.30
CA ARG A 90 -1.87 0.75 -11.42
C ARG A 90 -0.51 0.13 -11.09
N PRO A 91 0.60 0.51 -11.75
CA PRO A 91 1.93 -0.02 -11.40
C PRO A 91 2.43 0.50 -10.04
N ALA A 92 2.19 1.77 -9.69
CA ALA A 92 2.64 2.32 -8.40
C ALA A 92 1.95 1.63 -7.21
N ALA A 93 0.65 1.34 -7.32
CA ALA A 93 -0.08 0.59 -6.30
C ALA A 93 0.38 -0.87 -6.23
N LEU A 94 0.65 -1.51 -7.37
CA LEU A 94 1.18 -2.88 -7.39
C LEU A 94 2.53 -2.97 -6.66
N ALA A 95 3.46 -2.06 -6.99
CA ALA A 95 4.78 -2.00 -6.37
C ALA A 95 4.68 -1.79 -4.85
N ASN A 96 3.86 -0.83 -4.41
CA ASN A 96 3.61 -0.59 -2.99
C ASN A 96 2.92 -1.76 -2.28
N ALA A 97 1.97 -2.42 -2.95
CA ALA A 97 1.28 -3.58 -2.40
C ALA A 97 2.23 -4.76 -2.17
N VAL A 98 3.15 -5.03 -3.10
CA VAL A 98 4.16 -6.09 -2.95
C VAL A 98 5.08 -5.80 -1.76
N MET A 99 5.55 -4.57 -1.63
CA MET A 99 6.38 -4.15 -0.49
C MET A 99 5.62 -4.27 0.85
N LEU A 100 4.36 -3.84 0.90
CA LEU A 100 3.54 -3.98 2.10
C LEU A 100 3.26 -5.45 2.42
N ALA A 101 3.02 -6.30 1.43
CA ALA A 101 2.85 -7.74 1.62
C ALA A 101 4.12 -8.39 2.21
N MET A 102 5.31 -7.97 1.75
CA MET A 102 6.57 -8.41 2.35
C MET A 102 6.68 -7.93 3.80
N THR A 103 6.33 -6.68 4.08
CA THR A 103 6.34 -6.14 5.45
C THR A 103 5.39 -6.88 6.37
N LEU A 104 4.20 -7.25 5.88
CA LEU A 104 3.21 -8.05 6.59
C LEU A 104 3.71 -9.46 6.91
N ARG A 105 4.49 -10.09 6.03
CA ARG A 105 5.14 -11.38 6.33
C ARG A 105 6.07 -11.31 7.55
N PHE A 106 6.69 -10.17 7.80
CA PHE A 106 7.57 -9.97 8.95
C PHE A 106 6.84 -9.53 10.23
N HIS A 107 5.66 -8.90 10.10
CA HIS A 107 4.85 -8.47 11.25
C HIS A 107 3.81 -9.49 11.69
N CYS A 108 3.38 -10.37 10.79
CA CYS A 108 2.51 -11.49 11.13
C CYS A 108 3.40 -12.64 11.62
N PRO A 109 3.25 -13.14 12.86
CA PRO A 109 4.00 -14.29 13.32
C PRO A 109 3.64 -15.49 12.43
N SER A 110 4.60 -15.99 11.67
CA SER A 110 4.46 -17.29 11.02
C SER A 110 4.24 -18.33 12.10
N SER A 111 3.41 -19.34 11.83
CA SER A 111 3.18 -20.48 12.74
C SER A 111 4.47 -21.20 13.15
N GLU A 112 5.56 -20.97 12.42
CA GLU A 112 6.91 -21.44 12.72
C GLU A 112 7.54 -20.73 13.93
N HIS A 113 7.21 -19.46 14.18
CA HIS A 113 7.66 -18.72 15.36
C HIS A 113 6.95 -19.23 16.64
N LEU A 114 5.71 -19.70 16.53
CA LEU A 114 4.98 -20.33 17.64
C LEU A 114 5.58 -21.70 18.00
N ALA A 115 6.13 -22.45 17.03
CA ALA A 115 6.80 -23.73 17.28
C ALA A 115 8.16 -23.58 17.98
N GLN A 116 8.82 -22.42 17.88
CA GLN A 116 10.09 -22.15 18.58
C GLN A 116 9.89 -21.61 20.01
N ILE A 117 8.71 -21.11 20.36
CA ILE A 117 8.42 -20.52 21.68
C ILE A 117 7.76 -21.53 22.64
N GLY A 118 7.38 -22.73 22.18
CA GLY A 118 6.90 -23.78 23.08
C GLY A 118 6.47 -25.08 22.40
N ALA A 119 7.40 -26.04 22.33
CA ALA A 119 7.16 -27.48 22.45
C ALA A 119 8.44 -28.15 22.96
#